data_AF-A0A4T2H983-F1
#
_entry.id   AF-A0A4T2H983-F1
#
_cell.length_a   1.000
_cell.length_b   1.000
_cell.length_c   1.000
_cell.angle_alpha   90.00
_cell.angle_beta   90.00
_cell.angle_gamma   90.00
#
_symmetry.space_group_name_H-M   'P 1'
#
loop_
_entity.id
_entity.type
_entity.pdbx_description
1 polymer ?
#
loop_
_entity_poly.entity_id
_entity_poly.type
_entity_poly.pdbx_seq_one_letter_code
_entity_poly.pdbx_strand_id
1 'polypeptide(L)'
;MNFSKKMKNFAMLSVACMSTGLTALAPVVSANTAESNTYVKYNTRETANYTRNSYVDVKLTQQTGVPGAQVEVFLKQYYDEAPDVYFVFGEHNCIPLERTASGSYIANLTDEDLKGSKAFHVEIISKIPYGTHKHIVESKSFKLESSFRR
;
A
#
# COMPACT_ATOMS: atom_id res chain seq x y z
N MET A 1 34.80 -21.35 -36.43
CA MET A 1 33.45 -20.93 -36.00
C MET A 1 33.05 -21.75 -34.78
N ASN A 2 32.71 -21.04 -33.70
CA ASN A 2 32.44 -21.54 -32.36
C ASN A 2 31.05 -22.18 -32.24
N PHE A 3 30.98 -23.41 -31.73
CA PHE A 3 29.85 -23.90 -30.94
C PHE A 3 30.38 -24.92 -29.92
N SER A 4 31.06 -24.41 -28.89
CA SER A 4 31.55 -25.17 -27.74
C SER A 4 31.01 -24.54 -26.46
N LYS A 5 30.66 -25.39 -25.49
CA LYS A 5 30.29 -25.09 -24.08
C LYS A 5 28.96 -24.36 -23.86
N LYS A 6 27.84 -25.11 -23.80
CA LYS A 6 26.71 -24.74 -22.90
C LYS A 6 25.66 -25.83 -22.61
N MET A 7 25.99 -27.12 -22.78
CA MET A 7 25.08 -28.22 -22.39
C MET A 7 25.81 -29.36 -21.67
N LYS A 8 26.43 -29.07 -20.52
CA LYS A 8 27.00 -30.11 -19.63
C LYS A 8 26.77 -29.90 -18.13
N ASN A 9 25.95 -28.92 -17.70
CA ASN A 9 25.77 -28.62 -16.28
C ASN A 9 24.34 -28.84 -15.73
N PHE A 10 23.48 -29.59 -16.41
CA PHE A 10 22.09 -29.77 -15.94
C PHE A 10 21.67 -31.20 -15.58
N ALA A 11 22.58 -32.18 -15.56
CA ALA A 11 22.23 -33.57 -15.29
C ALA A 11 23.25 -34.33 -14.44
N MET A 12 23.92 -33.65 -13.49
CA MET A 12 24.85 -34.32 -12.58
C MET A 12 24.85 -33.67 -11.18
N LEU A 13 23.66 -33.54 -10.58
CA LEU A 13 23.49 -33.21 -9.17
C LEU A 13 22.28 -33.91 -8.53
N SER A 14 21.71 -34.89 -9.24
CA SER A 14 20.86 -35.92 -8.66
C SER A 14 21.69 -37.20 -8.56
N VAL A 15 21.62 -37.85 -7.39
CA VAL A 15 22.28 -39.12 -7.03
C VAL A 15 23.70 -38.97 -6.44
N ALA A 16 23.78 -38.44 -5.21
CA ALA A 16 24.77 -38.87 -4.21
C ALA A 16 24.42 -38.35 -2.79
N CYS A 17 23.19 -38.57 -2.30
CA CYS A 17 22.80 -38.23 -0.92
C CYS A 17 22.46 -39.46 -0.07
N MET A 18 22.92 -40.65 -0.45
CA MET A 18 22.65 -41.88 0.30
C MET A 18 23.90 -42.73 0.45
N SER A 19 24.89 -42.26 1.23
CA SER A 19 25.85 -43.12 1.94
C SER A 19 26.95 -42.27 2.56
N THR A 20 26.72 -41.78 3.78
CA THR A 20 27.71 -41.63 4.86
C THR A 20 27.08 -40.78 5.96
N GLY A 21 26.82 -41.41 7.11
CA GLY A 21 26.37 -40.74 8.32
C GLY A 21 27.46 -39.83 8.87
N LEU A 22 27.46 -38.57 8.43
CA LEU A 22 28.10 -37.46 9.12
C LEU A 22 27.04 -36.40 9.39
N THR A 23 26.81 -36.13 10.67
CA THR A 23 26.13 -34.92 11.14
C THR A 23 26.89 -33.70 10.62
N ALA A 24 26.46 -33.15 9.49
CA ALA A 24 26.88 -31.85 9.05
C ALA A 24 26.19 -30.82 9.96
N LEU A 25 26.94 -30.30 10.93
CA LEU A 25 26.60 -29.06 11.61
C LEU A 25 26.23 -28.04 10.53
N ALA A 26 24.95 -27.64 10.50
CA ALA A 26 24.48 -26.62 9.60
C ALA A 26 25.41 -25.40 9.74
N PRO A 27 25.89 -24.80 8.64
CA PRO A 27 26.58 -23.52 8.74
C PRO A 27 25.60 -22.56 9.40
N VAL A 28 25.90 -22.17 10.64
CA VAL A 28 25.28 -21.02 11.29
C VAL A 28 25.69 -19.84 10.45
N VAL A 29 24.88 -19.52 9.43
CA VAL A 29 24.92 -18.23 8.78
C VAL A 29 24.48 -17.27 9.86
N SER A 30 25.44 -16.63 10.53
CA SER A 30 25.14 -15.46 11.34
C SER A 30 24.48 -14.47 10.38
N ALA A 31 23.17 -14.30 10.53
CA ALA A 31 22.47 -13.20 9.90
C ALA A 31 22.94 -11.91 10.58
N ASN A 32 24.15 -11.47 10.26
CA ASN A 32 24.48 -10.06 10.26
C ASN A 32 23.62 -9.45 9.15
N THR A 33 22.37 -9.15 9.50
CA THR A 33 21.47 -8.32 8.70
C THR A 33 21.17 -7.05 9.48
N ALA A 34 22.23 -6.40 9.96
CA ALA A 34 22.27 -4.96 9.84
C ALA A 34 22.51 -4.69 8.35
N GLU A 35 21.67 -3.84 7.74
CA GLU A 35 21.76 -3.39 6.34
C GLU A 35 21.14 -4.30 5.26
N SER A 36 19.80 -4.36 5.22
CA SER A 36 19.09 -4.32 3.92
C SER A 36 17.64 -3.91 4.11
N ASN A 37 17.40 -2.69 4.62
CA ASN A 37 16.21 -1.95 4.21
C ASN A 37 16.46 -1.46 2.77
N THR A 38 16.53 -2.39 1.81
CA THR A 38 16.36 -2.03 0.41
C THR A 38 14.90 -1.63 0.24
N TYR A 39 14.59 -0.37 0.56
CA TYR A 39 13.43 0.30 0.02
C TYR A 39 13.56 0.16 -1.49
N VAL A 40 12.82 -0.79 -2.08
CA VAL A 40 12.68 -0.87 -3.52
C VAL A 40 12.13 0.49 -3.93
N LYS A 41 12.98 1.30 -4.56
CA LYS A 41 12.67 2.68 -4.89
C LYS A 41 11.75 2.65 -6.11
N TYR A 42 10.46 2.42 -5.86
CA TYR A 42 9.46 2.48 -6.92
C TYR A 42 9.38 3.93 -7.42
N ASN A 43 9.58 4.13 -8.72
CA ASN A 43 9.36 5.44 -9.31
C ASN A 43 7.85 5.72 -9.33
N THR A 44 7.46 6.88 -8.80
CA THR A 44 6.09 7.39 -8.88
C THR A 44 5.70 7.52 -10.36
N ARG A 45 4.63 6.83 -10.74
CA ARG A 45 4.03 6.95 -12.07
C ARG A 45 3.20 8.21 -12.17
N GLU A 46 2.39 8.46 -11.14
CA GLU A 46 1.48 9.60 -11.12
C GLU A 46 1.14 10.05 -9.69
N THR A 47 0.89 11.34 -9.50
CA THR A 47 0.37 11.88 -8.24
C THR A 47 -0.67 12.96 -8.52
N ALA A 48 -1.85 12.80 -7.94
CA ALA A 48 -2.93 13.79 -7.97
C ALA A 48 -3.15 14.33 -6.56
N ASN A 49 -3.20 15.67 -6.43
CA ASN A 49 -3.51 16.34 -5.18
C ASN A 49 -4.89 16.99 -5.30
N TYR A 50 -5.75 16.70 -4.34
CA TYR A 50 -7.09 17.23 -4.23
C TYR A 50 -7.14 18.16 -3.03
N THR A 51 -6.94 19.44 -3.31
CA THR A 51 -7.04 20.51 -2.31
C THR A 51 -8.32 21.31 -2.59
N ARG A 52 -9.19 21.40 -1.60
CA ARG A 52 -10.35 22.30 -1.60
C ARG A 52 -10.31 23.15 -0.32
N ASN A 53 -11.18 24.17 -0.22
CA ASN A 53 -11.52 24.85 1.04
C ASN A 53 -12.26 23.90 2.03
N SER A 54 -11.85 22.63 2.10
CA SER A 54 -12.30 21.60 3.02
C SER A 54 -11.28 21.42 4.13
N TYR A 55 -11.68 20.76 5.21
CA TYR A 55 -10.78 20.42 6.32
C TYR A 55 -9.90 19.21 6.01
N VAL A 56 -9.92 18.71 4.78
CA VAL A 56 -9.05 17.64 4.28
C VAL A 56 -8.33 18.05 3.00
N ASP A 57 -7.09 17.60 2.88
CA ASP A 57 -6.36 17.46 1.62
C ASP A 57 -6.18 15.98 1.33
N VAL A 58 -6.35 15.58 0.08
CA VAL A 58 -6.17 14.19 -0.35
C VAL A 58 -5.09 14.13 -1.42
N LYS A 59 -4.22 13.15 -1.33
CA LYS A 59 -3.19 12.84 -2.31
C LYS A 59 -3.34 11.39 -2.74
N LEU A 60 -3.46 11.17 -4.04
CA LEU A 60 -3.43 9.84 -4.65
C LEU A 60 -2.10 9.69 -5.38
N THR A 61 -1.36 8.62 -5.09
CA THR A 61 -0.07 8.32 -5.71
C THR A 61 -0.10 6.92 -6.30
N GLN A 62 0.19 6.81 -7.59
CA GLN A 62 0.39 5.53 -8.27
C GLN A 62 1.88 5.28 -8.47
N GLN A 63 2.33 4.08 -8.13
CA GLN A 63 3.72 3.65 -8.31
C GLN A 63 3.87 2.79 -9.56
N THR A 64 5.00 2.89 -10.22
CA THR A 64 5.29 2.07 -11.41
C THR A 64 5.50 0.61 -11.00
N GLY A 65 4.80 -0.31 -11.66
CA GLY A 65 4.92 -1.75 -11.42
C GLY A 65 4.18 -2.27 -10.18
N VAL A 66 3.47 -1.40 -9.45
CA VAL A 66 2.58 -1.77 -8.34
C VAL A 66 1.13 -1.60 -8.81
N PRO A 67 0.31 -2.66 -8.78
CA PRO A 67 -1.11 -2.53 -9.10
C PRO A 67 -1.82 -1.62 -8.09
N GLY A 68 -2.76 -0.81 -8.55
CA GLY A 68 -3.50 0.13 -7.70
C GLY A 68 -2.83 1.49 -7.45
N ALA A 69 -3.19 2.11 -6.34
CA ALA A 69 -2.71 3.44 -5.91
C ALA A 69 -2.69 3.54 -4.38
N GLN A 70 -1.83 4.39 -3.82
CA GLN A 70 -1.89 4.77 -2.42
C GLN A 70 -2.68 6.06 -2.27
N VAL A 71 -3.60 6.09 -1.30
CA VAL A 71 -4.22 7.32 -0.84
C VAL A 71 -3.56 7.79 0.45
N GLU A 72 -3.34 9.09 0.53
CA GLU A 72 -2.93 9.81 1.72
C GLU A 72 -3.89 10.97 1.96
N VAL A 73 -4.49 11.03 3.15
CA VAL A 73 -5.42 12.08 3.59
C VAL A 73 -4.77 12.85 4.73
N PHE A 74 -4.67 14.15 4.57
CA PHE A 74 -4.22 15.08 5.59
C PHE A 74 -5.40 15.89 6.13
N LEU A 75 -5.59 15.87 7.44
CA LEU A 75 -6.62 16.66 8.11
C LEU A 75 -6.03 18.03 8.47
N LYS A 76 -6.62 19.11 7.96
CA LYS A 76 -6.22 20.49 8.27
C LYS A 76 -6.69 20.96 9.63
N GLN A 77 -7.79 20.38 10.13
CA GLN A 77 -8.33 20.71 11.44
C GLN A 77 -7.86 19.73 12.51
N TYR A 78 -7.72 20.26 13.73
CA TYR A 78 -7.42 19.47 14.90
C TYR A 78 -8.69 18.79 15.42
N TYR A 79 -8.53 17.55 15.88
CA TYR A 79 -9.56 16.78 16.58
C TYR A 79 -8.99 16.36 17.93
N ASP A 80 -9.79 16.50 18.99
CA ASP A 80 -9.38 16.16 20.36
C ASP A 80 -8.99 14.68 20.50
N GLU A 81 -9.73 13.81 19.82
CA GLU A 81 -9.39 12.39 19.63
C GLU A 81 -9.04 12.12 18.17
N ALA A 82 -8.16 11.15 17.92
CA ALA A 82 -7.84 10.72 16.56
C ALA A 82 -9.10 10.13 15.90
N PRO A 83 -9.67 10.79 14.86
CA PRO A 83 -10.86 10.27 14.20
C PRO A 83 -10.55 9.03 13.38
N ASP A 84 -11.58 8.21 13.18
CA ASP A 84 -11.55 7.15 12.17
C ASP A 84 -11.84 7.79 10.80
N VAL A 85 -10.94 7.61 9.84
CA VAL A 85 -11.06 8.20 8.50
C VAL A 85 -11.30 7.09 7.48
N TYR A 86 -12.25 7.29 6.59
CA TYR A 86 -12.62 6.34 5.55
C TYR A 86 -12.51 6.98 4.16
N PHE A 87 -12.02 6.20 3.21
CA PHE A 87 -12.03 6.52 1.80
C PHE A 87 -13.15 5.72 1.15
N VAL A 88 -14.07 6.40 0.46
CA VAL A 88 -15.30 5.77 -0.02
C VAL A 88 -15.44 5.93 -1.53
N PHE A 89 -15.67 4.81 -2.21
CA PHE A 89 -16.06 4.75 -3.62
C PHE A 89 -17.52 4.29 -3.74
N GLY A 90 -18.33 5.08 -4.45
CA GLY A 90 -19.75 4.77 -4.65
C GLY A 90 -20.51 4.71 -3.32
N GLU A 91 -21.48 3.79 -3.22
CA GLU A 91 -22.36 3.66 -2.03
C GLU A 91 -21.87 2.63 -1.01
N HIS A 92 -20.92 1.75 -1.37
CA HIS A 92 -20.63 0.56 -0.57
C HIS A 92 -19.15 0.27 -0.33
N ASN A 93 -18.24 0.85 -1.10
CA ASN A 93 -16.83 0.50 -0.97
C ASN A 93 -16.13 1.48 -0.03
N CYS A 94 -16.17 1.18 1.28
CA CYS A 94 -15.59 2.00 2.34
C CYS A 94 -14.28 1.36 2.84
N ILE A 95 -13.17 2.05 2.62
CA ILE A 95 -11.83 1.59 2.96
C ILE A 95 -11.36 2.39 4.18
N PRO A 96 -11.07 1.76 5.34
CA PRO A 96 -10.52 2.47 6.49
C PRO A 96 -9.08 2.90 6.20
N LEU A 97 -8.69 4.08 6.68
CA LEU A 97 -7.33 4.59 6.56
C LEU A 97 -6.60 4.47 7.90
N GLU A 98 -5.34 4.07 7.81
CA GLU A 98 -4.46 3.93 8.96
C GLU A 98 -3.73 5.24 9.25
N ARG A 99 -3.68 5.65 10.51
CA ARG A 99 -2.97 6.87 10.92
C ARG A 99 -1.46 6.62 10.95
N THR A 100 -0.71 7.44 10.24
CA THR A 100 0.75 7.44 10.21
C THR A 100 1.34 8.17 11.41
N ALA A 101 2.64 7.97 11.65
CA ALA A 101 3.37 8.71 12.69
C ALA A 101 3.41 10.23 12.44
N SER A 102 3.34 10.67 11.18
CA SER A 102 3.24 12.09 10.80
C SER A 102 1.83 12.65 10.94
N GLY A 103 0.84 11.83 11.30
CA GLY A 103 -0.55 12.24 11.51
C GLY A 103 -1.41 12.28 10.25
N SER A 104 -0.88 11.90 9.08
CA SER A 104 -1.68 11.63 7.89
C SER A 104 -2.39 10.28 8.01
N TYR A 105 -3.40 10.06 7.19
CA TYR A 105 -4.16 8.80 7.12
C TYR A 105 -3.89 8.17 5.76
N ILE A 106 -3.52 6.89 5.71
CA ILE A 106 -3.15 6.22 4.46
C ILE A 106 -3.89 4.91 4.25
N ALA A 107 -4.10 4.55 2.98
CA ALA A 107 -4.51 3.21 2.59
C ALA A 107 -3.94 2.88 1.21
N ASN A 108 -3.71 1.59 0.94
CA ASN A 108 -3.39 1.11 -0.39
C ASN A 108 -4.69 0.63 -1.05
N LEU A 109 -5.00 1.20 -2.20
CA LEU A 109 -6.14 0.88 -3.05
C LEU A 109 -5.71 -0.12 -4.11
N THR A 110 -6.52 -1.13 -4.36
CA THR A 110 -6.32 -2.06 -5.47
C THR A 110 -6.88 -1.49 -6.78
N ASP A 111 -6.50 -2.05 -7.93
CA ASP A 111 -7.11 -1.64 -9.22
C ASP A 111 -8.63 -1.92 -9.25
N GLU A 112 -9.12 -2.92 -8.51
CA GLU A 112 -10.55 -3.22 -8.42
C GLU A 112 -11.30 -2.17 -7.57
N ASP A 113 -10.68 -1.59 -6.55
CA ASP A 113 -11.28 -0.48 -5.77
C ASP A 113 -11.50 0.77 -6.63
N LEU A 114 -10.60 1.00 -7.59
CA LEU A 114 -10.63 2.15 -8.50
C LEU A 114 -11.57 1.95 -9.70
N LYS A 115 -12.01 0.72 -9.96
CA LYS A 115 -12.71 0.33 -11.18
C LYS A 115 -14.11 0.93 -11.24
N GLY A 116 -14.41 1.58 -12.36
CA GLY A 116 -15.73 2.19 -12.58
C GLY A 116 -16.04 3.45 -11.74
N SER A 117 -15.15 3.82 -10.82
CA SER A 117 -15.31 4.99 -9.95
C SER A 117 -14.99 6.29 -10.70
N LYS A 118 -15.96 7.21 -10.78
CA LYS A 118 -15.76 8.56 -11.36
C LYS A 118 -15.44 9.62 -10.32
N ALA A 119 -15.80 9.34 -9.08
CA ALA A 119 -15.66 10.21 -7.93
C ALA A 119 -15.47 9.34 -6.68
N PHE A 120 -14.96 9.94 -5.63
CA PHE A 120 -14.83 9.35 -4.30
C PHE A 120 -15.20 10.39 -3.26
N HIS A 121 -15.40 9.97 -2.02
CA HIS A 121 -15.49 10.89 -0.90
C HIS A 121 -14.69 10.39 0.30
N VAL A 122 -14.29 11.32 1.15
CA VAL A 122 -13.63 11.03 2.43
C VAL A 122 -14.63 11.27 3.54
N GLU A 123 -14.80 10.30 4.42
CA GLU A 123 -15.62 10.41 5.62
C GLU A 123 -14.74 10.46 6.86
N ILE A 124 -15.02 11.40 7.75
CA ILE A 124 -14.36 11.50 9.04
C ILE A 124 -15.38 11.18 10.12
N ILE A 125 -15.09 10.15 10.91
CA ILE A 125 -15.88 9.74 12.04
C ILE A 125 -15.11 10.09 13.30
N SER A 126 -15.56 11.14 13.99
CA SER A 126 -15.06 11.45 15.33
C SER A 126 -15.83 10.60 16.33
N LYS A 127 -15.11 9.90 17.22
CA LYS A 127 -15.74 9.26 18.37
C LYS A 127 -16.29 10.36 19.27
N ILE A 128 -17.60 10.55 19.27
CA ILE A 128 -18.27 11.28 20.34
C ILE A 128 -18.46 10.29 21.50
N PRO A 129 -18.27 10.69 22.78
CA PRO A 129 -18.08 9.73 23.87
C PRO A 129 -19.30 8.86 24.21
N TYR A 130 -20.49 9.13 23.67
CA TYR A 130 -21.72 8.40 24.02
C TYR A 130 -22.72 8.37 22.85
N GLY A 131 -22.87 7.20 22.21
CA GLY A 131 -23.94 6.95 21.24
C GLY A 131 -23.67 5.77 20.28
N THR A 132 -24.72 5.07 19.87
CA THR A 132 -24.68 3.94 18.91
C THR A 132 -24.66 4.36 17.44
N HIS A 133 -24.57 5.67 17.16
CA HIS A 133 -24.64 6.22 15.80
C HIS A 133 -23.27 6.74 15.35
N LYS A 134 -22.85 6.36 14.13
CA LYS A 134 -21.67 6.93 13.46
C LYS A 134 -21.87 8.43 13.30
N HIS A 135 -21.10 9.24 14.01
CA HIS A 135 -21.13 10.69 13.84
C HIS A 135 -20.16 11.08 12.72
N ILE A 136 -20.67 11.14 11.49
CA ILE A 136 -19.90 11.63 10.33
C ILE A 136 -19.77 13.14 10.49
N VAL A 137 -18.57 13.61 10.84
CA VAL A 137 -18.27 15.02 11.05
C VAL A 137 -18.03 15.73 9.72
N GLU A 138 -17.49 15.01 8.73
CA GLU A 138 -17.32 15.51 7.37
C GLU A 138 -17.46 14.36 6.37
N SER A 139 -18.16 14.63 5.27
CA SER A 139 -18.17 13.79 4.07
C SER A 139 -17.90 14.68 2.87
N LYS A 140 -16.73 14.53 2.24
CA LYS A 140 -16.31 15.41 1.14
C LYS A 140 -16.00 14.66 -0.14
N SER A 141 -16.72 14.99 -1.19
CA SER A 141 -16.55 14.37 -2.51
C SER A 141 -15.53 15.08 -3.41
N PHE A 142 -14.78 14.27 -4.14
CA PHE A 142 -13.75 14.65 -5.10
C PHE A 142 -13.98 13.91 -6.42
N LYS A 143 -13.72 14.57 -7.55
CA LYS A 143 -13.74 13.93 -8.86
C LYS A 143 -12.44 13.15 -9.01
N LEU A 144 -12.51 11.86 -9.35
CA LEU A 144 -11.32 11.05 -9.59
C LEU A 144 -10.69 11.43 -10.93
N GLU A 145 -9.40 11.74 -10.95
CA GLU A 145 -8.66 12.02 -12.18
C GLU A 145 -8.71 10.83 -13.15
N SER A 146 -8.79 11.11 -14.46
CA SER A 146 -9.06 10.08 -15.48
C SER A 146 -7.98 9.00 -15.57
N SER A 147 -6.76 9.37 -15.23
CA SER A 147 -5.61 8.47 -15.16
C SER A 147 -5.70 7.39 -14.09
N PHE A 148 -6.43 7.66 -13.00
CA PHE A 148 -6.69 6.71 -11.93
C PHE A 148 -7.94 5.85 -12.18
N ARG A 149 -8.71 6.14 -13.25
CA ARG A 149 -9.88 5.35 -13.63
C ARG A 149 -9.41 4.10 -14.36
N ARG A 150 -9.57 2.94 -13.72
CA ARG A 150 -9.29 1.63 -14.31
C ARG A 150 -10.52 1.07 -15.02
#